data_AF-A0A3D3UPS5-F1
#
_entry.id   AF-A0A3D3UPS5-F1
#
_cell.length_a   1.000
_cell.length_b   1.000
_cell.length_c   1.000
_cell.angle_alpha   90.00
_cell.angle_beta   90.00
_cell.angle_gamma   90.00
#
_symmetry.space_group_name_H-M   'P 1'
#
loop_
_entity.id
_entity.type
_entity.pdbx_description
1 polymer ?
#
loop_
_entity_poly.entity_id
_entity_poly.type
_entity_poly.pdbx_seq_one_letter_code
_entity_poly.pdbx_strand_id
1 'polypeptide(L)'
;MRWECVKLAVFAATLDVQCFLKILRKRPLADFLVQERKIEEILPANTLRTRVPQAEVPREIKPAPSRFRNEIGKYVVHRSSECIRCGKCAEVCPYGVHVFKPGYKYFASPKNHLCIGPACEKTDHYCVASCPKGALKVADNPMTEGLGDYRWTADMIMATWKMAQTGDVPPEEYGLQYQCGDSGGGFDRLMFKFPDKPPVELDEDQIDTSIELNKRNDGRPKIKIDVPW
;
A
#
# COMPACT_ATOMS: atom_id res chain seq x y z
N MET A 1 30.59 46.87 12.78
CA MET A 1 29.68 47.83 13.43
C MET A 1 28.48 47.03 13.92
N ARG A 2 28.52 46.59 15.19
CA ARG A 2 27.69 47.08 16.31
C ARG A 2 26.28 46.45 16.24
N TRP A 3 26.08 45.21 16.70
CA TRP A 3 25.75 44.83 18.09
C TRP A 3 25.07 45.96 18.87
N GLU A 4 23.76 45.87 19.05
CA GLU A 4 23.08 46.50 20.18
C GLU A 4 21.98 45.58 20.72
N CYS A 5 22.10 45.39 22.01
CA CYS A 5 21.36 44.51 22.89
C CYS A 5 20.40 45.41 23.65
N VAL A 6 19.09 45.13 23.62
CA VAL A 6 18.13 45.82 24.48
C VAL A 6 17.38 44.76 25.28
N LYS A 7 17.88 44.56 26.51
CA LYS A 7 17.09 44.03 27.62
C LYS A 7 16.10 45.11 28.06
N LEU A 8 14.83 44.75 28.27
CA LEU A 8 13.95 45.54 29.12
C LEU A 8 12.94 44.64 29.86
N ALA A 9 13.16 44.63 31.17
CA ALA A 9 12.22 44.51 32.28
C ALA A 9 11.17 43.41 32.31
N VAL A 10 11.40 42.51 33.26
CA VAL A 10 10.44 41.70 34.01
C VAL A 10 9.27 42.56 34.52
N PHE A 11 8.04 42.15 34.22
CA PHE A 11 6.88 42.45 35.05
C PHE A 11 6.27 41.13 35.49
N ALA A 12 6.38 40.86 36.80
CA ALA A 12 5.69 39.78 37.46
C ALA A 12 4.19 40.11 37.51
N ALA A 13 3.38 39.25 36.90
CA ALA A 13 1.96 39.15 37.18
C ALA A 13 1.66 37.69 37.52
N THR A 14 1.67 37.41 38.81
CA THR A 14 1.09 36.21 39.42
C THR A 14 -0.41 36.19 39.12
N LEU A 15 -0.83 35.37 38.15
CA LEU A 15 -2.23 35.04 37.91
C LEU A 15 -2.38 33.51 37.97
N ASP A 16 -2.69 33.08 39.19
CA ASP A 16 -3.57 31.99 39.58
C ASP A 16 -3.75 30.80 38.60
N VAL A 17 -3.00 29.73 38.89
CA VAL A 17 -2.90 28.47 38.11
C VAL A 17 -4.16 27.58 38.21
N GLN A 18 -5.24 28.04 38.85
CA GLN A 18 -6.41 27.18 39.13
C GLN A 18 -7.68 27.44 38.29
N CYS A 19 -7.68 28.39 37.34
CA CYS A 19 -8.92 28.73 36.60
C CYS A 19 -8.97 28.30 35.12
N PHE A 20 -7.89 27.73 34.54
CA PHE A 20 -7.86 27.37 33.11
C PHE A 20 -8.16 25.89 32.80
N LEU A 21 -8.31 25.04 33.82
CA LEU A 21 -8.49 23.59 33.67
C LEU A 21 -9.96 23.11 33.63
N LYS A 22 -10.95 24.01 33.55
CA LYS A 22 -12.37 23.65 33.58
C LYS A 22 -13.20 23.97 32.33
N ILE A 23 -12.61 24.50 31.26
CA ILE A 23 -13.37 24.92 30.05
C ILE A 23 -13.16 24.00 28.83
N LEU A 24 -12.23 23.05 28.86
CA LEU A 24 -11.92 22.17 27.72
C LEU A 24 -12.21 20.69 27.97
N ARG A 25 -13.34 20.35 28.60
CA ARG A 25 -13.81 18.97 28.62
C ARG A 25 -15.29 18.89 28.28
N LYS A 26 -15.56 18.14 27.21
CA LYS A 26 -16.85 17.74 26.65
C LYS A 26 -17.48 18.76 25.69
N ARG A 27 -16.84 19.01 24.54
CA ARG A 27 -17.64 19.00 23.31
C ARG A 27 -18.06 17.54 23.12
N PRO A 28 -19.36 17.22 23.09
CA PRO A 28 -19.78 15.84 22.94
C PRO A 28 -19.32 15.34 21.58
N LEU A 29 -18.74 14.13 21.56
CA LEU A 29 -18.45 13.33 20.35
C LEU A 29 -19.66 13.23 19.38
N ALA A 30 -20.86 13.63 19.82
CA ALA A 30 -22.07 13.72 19.04
C ALA A 30 -21.99 14.67 17.82
N ASP A 31 -21.12 15.69 17.83
CA ASP A 31 -20.98 16.60 16.68
C ASP A 31 -20.16 15.95 15.53
N PHE A 32 -19.32 14.96 15.84
CA PHE A 32 -18.52 14.20 14.86
C PHE A 32 -19.14 12.86 14.46
N LEU A 33 -20.03 12.31 15.29
CA LEU A 33 -20.92 11.25 14.85
C LEU A 33 -21.76 11.83 13.71
N VAL A 34 -21.57 11.29 12.49
CA VAL A 34 -22.46 11.50 11.36
C VAL A 34 -23.88 11.47 11.94
N GLN A 35 -24.61 12.59 11.90
CA GLN A 35 -26.04 12.50 12.14
C GLN A 35 -26.53 11.50 11.12
N GLU A 36 -26.85 10.28 11.58
CA GLU A 36 -27.60 9.28 10.85
C GLU A 36 -28.99 9.86 10.62
N ARG A 37 -29.06 10.91 9.80
CA ARG A 37 -30.29 11.36 9.21
C ARG A 37 -30.77 10.15 8.43
N LYS A 38 -31.87 9.59 8.91
CA LYS A 38 -32.57 8.50 8.26
C LYS A 38 -32.68 8.85 6.78
N ILE A 39 -32.29 7.93 5.91
CA ILE A 39 -32.23 8.20 4.47
C ILE A 39 -33.62 8.62 3.95
N GLU A 40 -34.67 8.21 4.65
CA GLU A 40 -36.07 8.62 4.51
C GLU A 40 -36.30 10.13 4.69
N GLU A 41 -35.51 10.81 5.50
CA GLU A 41 -35.58 12.25 5.76
C GLU A 41 -34.86 13.08 4.69
N ILE A 42 -33.96 12.44 3.94
CA ILE A 42 -33.08 13.07 2.96
C ILE A 42 -33.67 12.91 1.56
N LEU A 43 -34.17 11.73 1.19
CA LEU A 43 -34.56 11.44 -0.19
C LEU A 43 -36.00 11.87 -0.50
N PRO A 44 -36.28 12.40 -1.71
CA PRO A 44 -37.64 12.73 -2.12
C PRO A 44 -38.49 11.46 -2.25
N ALA A 45 -39.80 11.59 -2.02
CA ALA A 45 -40.74 10.47 -1.95
C ALA A 45 -40.71 9.54 -3.18
N ASN A 46 -40.50 10.08 -4.37
CA ASN A 46 -40.39 9.30 -5.60
C ASN A 46 -39.14 8.40 -5.63
N THR A 47 -38.02 8.87 -5.08
CA THR A 47 -36.78 8.09 -4.98
C THR A 47 -36.88 7.00 -3.93
N LEU A 48 -37.59 7.24 -2.83
CA LEU A 48 -37.86 6.20 -1.82
C LEU A 48 -38.71 5.06 -2.40
N ARG A 49 -39.69 5.38 -3.27
CA ARG A 49 -40.54 4.37 -3.93
C ARG A 49 -39.80 3.50 -4.94
N THR A 50 -38.76 4.03 -5.60
CA THR A 50 -37.97 3.31 -6.61
C THR A 50 -36.67 2.73 -6.05
N ARG A 51 -36.43 2.86 -4.74
CA ARG A 51 -35.19 2.43 -4.10
C ARG A 51 -35.11 0.90 -4.09
N VAL A 52 -34.05 0.38 -4.67
CA VAL A 52 -33.71 -1.04 -4.61
C VAL A 52 -33.24 -1.36 -3.18
N PRO A 53 -33.66 -2.50 -2.58
CA PRO A 53 -33.17 -2.94 -1.29
C PRO A 53 -31.64 -2.87 -1.23
N GLN A 54 -31.12 -2.20 -0.21
CA GLN A 54 -29.69 -2.16 0.04
C GLN A 54 -29.34 -3.32 0.98
N ALA A 55 -28.30 -4.07 0.66
CA ALA A 55 -27.71 -5.01 1.60
C ALA A 55 -26.58 -4.32 2.36
N GLU A 56 -26.51 -4.53 3.67
CA GLU A 56 -25.32 -4.20 4.44
C GLU A 56 -24.21 -5.17 4.04
N VAL A 57 -23.24 -4.68 3.27
CA VAL A 57 -22.08 -5.46 2.85
C VAL A 57 -20.97 -5.22 3.87
N PRO A 58 -20.50 -6.25 4.61
CA PRO A 58 -19.39 -6.09 5.53
C PRO A 58 -18.13 -5.71 4.73
N ARG A 59 -17.40 -4.71 5.23
CA ARG A 59 -16.17 -4.20 4.60
C ARG A 59 -14.96 -5.07 4.99
N GLU A 60 -14.94 -6.31 4.50
CA GLU A 60 -13.82 -7.23 4.70
C GLU A 60 -12.84 -7.13 3.52
N ILE A 61 -11.61 -6.73 3.78
CA ILE A 61 -10.54 -6.75 2.78
C ILE A 61 -10.16 -8.20 2.52
N LYS A 62 -10.27 -8.65 1.27
CA LYS A 62 -9.85 -9.98 0.83
C LYS A 62 -8.79 -9.82 -0.26
N PRO A 63 -7.66 -10.55 -0.18
CA PRO A 63 -6.69 -10.54 -1.26
C PRO A 63 -7.35 -10.92 -2.57
N ALA A 64 -7.14 -10.11 -3.60
CA ALA A 64 -7.59 -10.45 -4.93
C ALA A 64 -6.55 -11.39 -5.56
N PRO A 65 -6.95 -12.60 -6.01
CA PRO A 65 -6.02 -13.46 -6.72
C PRO A 65 -5.53 -12.75 -7.98
N SER A 66 -4.34 -13.12 -8.44
CA SER A 66 -3.79 -12.53 -9.64
C SER A 66 -4.66 -12.81 -10.86
N ARG A 67 -4.77 -11.79 -11.71
CA ARG A 67 -5.54 -11.87 -12.96
C ARG A 67 -4.95 -12.88 -13.94
N PHE A 68 -3.63 -13.06 -13.89
CA PHE A 68 -2.90 -13.92 -14.80
C PHE A 68 -2.66 -15.27 -14.14
N ARG A 69 -3.04 -16.35 -14.84
CA ARG A 69 -2.74 -17.73 -14.40
C ARG A 69 -1.26 -17.92 -14.04
N ASN A 70 -0.36 -17.31 -14.84
CA ASN A 70 1.07 -17.30 -14.61
C ASN A 70 1.51 -15.85 -14.42
N GLU A 71 1.67 -15.44 -13.17
CA GLU A 71 2.22 -14.12 -12.86
C GLU A 71 3.65 -13.97 -13.38
N ILE A 72 3.94 -12.78 -13.89
CA ILE A 72 5.27 -12.40 -14.35
C ILE A 72 6.07 -11.98 -13.13
N GLY A 73 7.17 -12.68 -12.86
CA GLY A 73 8.16 -12.28 -11.86
C GLY A 73 9.27 -11.46 -12.48
N LYS A 74 9.92 -10.61 -11.69
CA LYS A 74 11.14 -9.89 -12.09
C LYS A 74 12.30 -10.82 -12.41
N TYR A 75 12.40 -11.92 -11.65
CA TYR A 75 13.49 -12.88 -11.77
C TYR A 75 12.99 -14.25 -12.22
N VAL A 76 13.81 -14.96 -12.99
CA VAL A 76 13.57 -16.34 -13.43
C VAL A 76 14.63 -17.26 -12.87
N VAL A 77 14.19 -18.42 -12.37
CA VAL A 77 15.09 -19.48 -11.90
C VAL A 77 15.29 -20.52 -12.99
N HIS A 78 16.52 -20.61 -13.49
CA HIS A 78 16.95 -21.62 -14.46
C HIS A 78 17.52 -22.84 -13.73
N ARG A 79 17.06 -24.03 -14.15
CA ARG A 79 17.62 -25.32 -13.75
C ARG A 79 18.27 -25.98 -14.96
N SER A 80 19.53 -26.37 -14.81
CA SER A 80 20.28 -27.06 -15.84
C SER A 80 20.15 -28.58 -15.72
N SER A 81 20.70 -29.32 -16.70
CA SER A 81 20.65 -30.79 -16.75
C SER A 81 21.49 -31.48 -15.68
N GLU A 82 22.43 -30.76 -15.04
CA GLU A 82 23.25 -31.25 -13.93
C GLU A 82 22.44 -31.44 -12.63
N CYS A 83 21.17 -31.04 -12.61
CA CYS A 83 20.31 -31.19 -11.44
C CYS A 83 20.04 -32.66 -11.14
N ILE A 84 20.59 -33.15 -10.02
CA ILE A 84 20.31 -34.50 -9.50
C ILE A 84 18.95 -34.65 -8.82
N ARG A 85 18.16 -33.57 -8.77
CA ARG A 85 16.80 -33.54 -8.19
C ARG A 85 16.73 -33.93 -6.71
N CYS A 86 17.67 -33.43 -5.92
CA CYS A 86 17.76 -33.71 -4.48
C CYS A 86 16.66 -33.06 -3.61
N GLY A 87 15.81 -32.18 -4.14
CA GLY A 87 14.73 -31.54 -3.36
C GLY A 87 15.16 -30.35 -2.49
N LYS A 88 16.44 -30.25 -2.10
CA LYS A 88 16.97 -29.23 -1.17
C LYS A 88 16.55 -27.79 -1.48
N CYS A 89 16.47 -27.38 -2.75
CA CYS A 89 16.04 -26.02 -3.10
C CYS A 89 14.58 -25.71 -2.74
N ALA A 90 13.70 -26.73 -2.73
CA ALA A 90 12.32 -26.58 -2.28
C ALA A 90 12.20 -26.57 -0.75
N GLU A 91 13.13 -27.19 -0.04
CA GLU A 91 13.17 -27.20 1.42
C GLU A 91 13.69 -25.87 1.98
N VAL A 92 14.74 -25.31 1.38
CA VAL A 92 15.35 -24.08 1.89
C VAL A 92 14.56 -22.82 1.53
N CYS A 93 13.84 -22.79 0.40
CA CYS A 93 13.21 -21.56 -0.09
C CYS A 93 11.89 -21.23 0.66
N PRO A 94 11.86 -20.20 1.52
CA PRO A 94 10.66 -19.87 2.30
C PRO A 94 9.51 -19.36 1.42
N TYR A 95 9.84 -18.75 0.27
CA TYR A 95 8.86 -18.20 -0.67
C TYR A 95 8.18 -19.27 -1.55
N GLY A 96 8.58 -20.54 -1.46
CA GLY A 96 7.91 -21.63 -2.21
C GLY A 96 8.06 -21.52 -3.73
N VAL A 97 9.15 -20.92 -4.22
CA VAL A 97 9.44 -20.77 -5.66
C VAL A 97 9.59 -22.14 -6.34
N HIS A 98 10.22 -23.09 -5.66
CA HIS A 98 10.51 -24.42 -6.19
C HIS A 98 9.40 -25.40 -5.85
N VAL A 99 8.68 -25.90 -6.86
CA VAL A 99 7.59 -26.85 -6.67
C VAL A 99 8.07 -28.27 -6.94
N PHE A 100 8.30 -29.04 -5.86
CA PHE A 100 8.60 -30.48 -5.92
C PHE A 100 7.40 -31.27 -5.41
N LYS A 101 6.69 -31.96 -6.31
CA LYS A 101 5.49 -32.73 -5.95
C LYS A 101 5.86 -34.17 -5.58
N PRO A 102 5.33 -34.72 -4.47
CA PRO A 102 5.58 -36.11 -4.11
C PRO A 102 5.05 -37.04 -5.21
N GLY A 103 5.81 -38.09 -5.54
CA GLY A 103 5.48 -39.04 -6.60
C GLY A 103 5.85 -38.59 -8.03
N TYR A 104 6.28 -37.34 -8.22
CA TYR A 104 6.76 -36.86 -9.52
C TYR A 104 8.29 -36.97 -9.63
N LYS A 105 8.76 -37.45 -10.78
CA LYS A 105 10.19 -37.57 -11.09
C LYS A 105 10.88 -36.21 -11.30
N TYR A 106 10.15 -35.19 -11.72
CA TYR A 106 10.69 -33.89 -12.08
C TYR A 106 10.01 -32.77 -11.29
N PHE A 107 10.72 -31.65 -11.14
CA PHE A 107 10.13 -30.42 -10.62
C PHE A 107 9.05 -29.91 -11.57
N ALA A 108 7.99 -29.34 -11.01
CA ALA A 108 7.08 -28.53 -11.80
C ALA A 108 7.73 -27.18 -12.15
N SER A 109 7.07 -26.43 -13.05
CA SER A 109 7.50 -25.09 -13.40
C SER A 109 7.65 -24.23 -12.13
N PRO A 110 8.78 -23.54 -11.93
CA PRO A 110 8.98 -22.71 -10.76
C PRO A 110 8.01 -21.53 -10.74
N LYS A 111 7.59 -21.13 -9.53
CA LYS A 111 6.78 -19.92 -9.31
C LYS A 111 7.69 -18.69 -9.27
N ASN A 112 8.18 -18.29 -10.44
CA ASN A 112 9.15 -17.21 -10.60
C ASN A 112 8.69 -15.86 -10.00
N HIS A 113 7.38 -15.58 -10.00
CA HIS A 113 6.79 -14.39 -9.39
C HIS A 113 6.99 -14.28 -7.87
N LEU A 114 7.38 -15.36 -7.18
CA LEU A 114 7.69 -15.34 -5.75
C LEU A 114 9.20 -15.16 -5.48
N CYS A 115 10.05 -15.17 -6.51
CA CYS A 115 11.49 -15.05 -6.34
C CYS A 115 11.89 -13.58 -6.10
N ILE A 116 12.62 -13.34 -5.02
CA ILE A 116 13.20 -12.03 -4.66
C ILE A 116 14.56 -11.76 -5.35
N GLY A 117 15.06 -12.71 -6.15
CA GLY A 117 16.26 -12.49 -6.95
C GLY A 117 17.58 -12.44 -6.15
N PRO A 118 18.54 -11.60 -6.57
CA PRO A 118 19.86 -11.47 -5.95
C PRO A 118 19.84 -11.03 -4.49
N ALA A 119 18.77 -10.40 -4.00
CA ALA A 119 18.62 -10.07 -2.58
C ALA A 119 18.73 -11.32 -1.69
N CYS A 120 18.31 -12.47 -2.20
CA CYS A 120 18.40 -13.77 -1.53
C CYS A 120 19.85 -14.25 -1.32
N GLU A 121 20.84 -13.72 -2.03
CA GLU A 121 22.25 -14.13 -1.86
C GLU A 121 22.78 -13.78 -0.47
N LYS A 122 22.24 -12.73 0.16
CA LYS A 122 22.61 -12.28 1.50
C LYS A 122 21.94 -13.09 2.61
N THR A 123 21.01 -13.99 2.26
CA THR A 123 20.25 -14.78 3.24
C THR A 123 20.82 -16.19 3.38
N ASP A 124 20.44 -16.86 4.45
CA ASP A 124 20.82 -18.25 4.76
C ASP A 124 20.14 -19.29 3.87
N HIS A 125 19.10 -18.90 3.14
CA HIS A 125 18.27 -19.76 2.30
C HIS A 125 18.49 -19.59 0.80
N TYR A 126 19.67 -19.08 0.40
CA TYR A 126 20.01 -18.91 -1.01
C TYR A 126 20.08 -20.25 -1.75
N CYS A 127 19.14 -20.46 -2.68
CA CYS A 127 18.96 -21.76 -3.34
C CYS A 127 20.10 -22.15 -4.29
N VAL A 128 20.75 -21.16 -4.91
CA VAL A 128 21.88 -21.37 -5.83
C VAL A 128 23.10 -21.89 -5.06
N ALA A 129 23.52 -21.21 -3.98
CA ALA A 129 24.64 -21.65 -3.15
C ALA A 129 24.33 -22.96 -2.42
N SER A 130 23.07 -23.19 -2.04
CA SER A 130 22.66 -24.42 -1.37
C SER A 130 22.71 -25.67 -2.27
N CYS A 131 22.79 -25.50 -3.60
CA CYS A 131 22.74 -26.59 -4.56
C CYS A 131 24.07 -27.37 -4.60
N PRO A 132 24.10 -28.67 -4.25
CA PRO A 132 25.34 -29.46 -4.19
C PRO A 132 26.01 -29.69 -5.56
N LYS A 133 25.27 -29.46 -6.66
CA LYS A 133 25.77 -29.61 -8.03
C LYS A 133 25.87 -28.29 -8.79
N GLY A 134 25.54 -27.16 -8.17
CA GLY A 134 25.55 -25.85 -8.84
C GLY A 134 24.61 -25.76 -10.05
N ALA A 135 23.52 -26.54 -10.08
CA ALA A 135 22.63 -26.65 -11.23
C ALA A 135 21.54 -25.55 -11.31
N LEU A 136 21.63 -24.54 -10.47
CA LEU A 136 20.64 -23.46 -10.34
C LEU A 136 21.27 -22.12 -10.69
N LYS A 137 20.56 -21.30 -11.46
CA LYS A 137 20.91 -19.91 -11.74
C LYS A 137 19.68 -19.04 -11.63
N VAL A 138 19.82 -17.86 -11.04
CA VAL A 138 18.81 -16.80 -11.04
C VAL A 138 19.25 -15.73 -12.02
N ALA A 139 18.35 -15.27 -12.86
CA ALA A 139 18.58 -14.20 -13.83
C ALA A 139 17.35 -13.28 -13.90
N ASP A 140 17.53 -12.09 -14.46
CA ASP A 140 16.40 -11.22 -14.80
C ASP A 140 15.51 -11.91 -15.82
N ASN A 141 14.20 -11.70 -15.68
CA ASN A 141 13.22 -12.29 -16.56
C ASN A 141 13.24 -11.55 -17.91
N PRO A 142 13.56 -12.19 -19.05
CA PRO A 142 13.56 -11.51 -20.35
C PRO A 142 12.20 -10.89 -20.71
N MET A 143 11.10 -11.38 -20.11
CA MET A 143 9.77 -10.79 -20.30
C MET A 143 9.66 -9.36 -19.76
N THR A 144 10.50 -8.94 -18.80
CA THR A 144 10.47 -7.57 -18.26
C THR A 144 11.00 -6.56 -19.27
N GLU A 145 11.87 -6.96 -20.20
CA GLU A 145 12.38 -6.06 -21.25
C GLU A 145 11.27 -5.59 -22.20
N GLY A 146 10.27 -6.44 -22.43
CA GLY A 146 9.10 -6.11 -23.25
C GLY A 146 7.93 -5.50 -22.46
N LEU A 147 8.06 -5.33 -21.13
CA LEU A 147 6.98 -4.85 -20.28
C LEU A 147 7.14 -3.36 -19.97
N GLY A 148 6.16 -2.57 -20.41
CA GLY A 148 6.09 -1.15 -20.08
C GLY A 148 6.88 -0.25 -21.01
N ASP A 149 7.20 0.94 -20.52
CA ASP A 149 8.00 1.97 -21.19
C ASP A 149 8.82 2.75 -20.13
N TYR A 150 9.59 3.76 -20.55
CA TYR A 150 10.39 4.55 -19.61
C TYR A 150 9.54 5.25 -18.54
N ARG A 151 8.30 5.62 -18.83
CA ARG A 151 7.42 6.32 -17.89
C ARG A 151 6.67 5.34 -16.97
N TRP A 152 6.34 4.16 -17.48
CA TRP A 152 5.73 3.05 -16.74
C TRP A 152 6.62 1.83 -16.85
N THR A 153 7.67 1.78 -16.04
CA THR A 153 8.66 0.70 -16.10
C THR A 153 8.05 -0.65 -15.74
N ALA A 154 8.70 -1.73 -16.17
CA ALA A 154 8.29 -3.09 -15.81
C ALA A 154 8.13 -3.26 -14.29
N ASP A 155 9.06 -2.69 -13.52
CA ASP A 155 9.04 -2.71 -12.06
C ASP A 155 7.79 -2.01 -11.49
N MET A 156 7.45 -0.82 -12.01
CA MET A 156 6.26 -0.08 -11.57
C MET A 156 4.98 -0.84 -11.88
N ILE A 157 4.89 -1.45 -13.06
CA ILE A 157 3.72 -2.23 -13.47
C ILE A 157 3.57 -3.47 -12.57
N MET A 158 4.65 -4.23 -12.36
CA MET A 158 4.65 -5.40 -11.49
C MET A 158 4.32 -5.05 -10.03
N ALA A 159 4.89 -3.96 -9.51
CA ALA A 159 4.58 -3.47 -8.17
C ALA A 159 3.11 -3.07 -8.04
N THR A 160 2.57 -2.36 -9.04
CA THR A 160 1.16 -1.97 -9.06
C THR A 160 0.25 -3.18 -9.06
N TRP A 161 0.58 -4.23 -9.83
CA TRP A 161 -0.17 -5.47 -9.80
C TRP A 161 -0.11 -6.16 -8.43
N LYS A 162 1.05 -6.13 -7.77
CA LYS A 162 1.20 -6.72 -6.44
C LYS A 162 0.38 -5.96 -5.40
N MET A 163 0.48 -4.63 -5.37
CA MET A 163 -0.33 -3.77 -4.50
C MET A 163 -1.82 -3.95 -4.75
N ALA A 164 -2.25 -4.08 -6.01
CA ALA A 164 -3.65 -4.34 -6.32
C ALA A 164 -4.15 -5.72 -5.87
N GLN A 165 -3.26 -6.71 -5.79
CA GLN A 165 -3.60 -8.06 -5.30
C GLN A 165 -3.64 -8.15 -3.78
N THR A 166 -2.64 -7.58 -3.10
CA THR A 166 -2.44 -7.74 -1.65
C THR A 166 -2.99 -6.57 -0.83
N GLY A 167 -3.14 -5.39 -1.42
CA GLY A 167 -3.40 -4.13 -0.69
C GLY A 167 -2.14 -3.52 -0.07
N ASP A 168 -1.06 -4.30 0.01
CA ASP A 168 0.21 -3.91 0.64
C ASP A 168 1.29 -3.51 -0.37
N VAL A 169 2.19 -2.63 0.06
CA VAL A 169 3.40 -2.26 -0.70
C VAL A 169 4.32 -3.50 -0.84
N PRO A 170 4.89 -3.77 -2.03
CA PRO A 170 5.79 -4.90 -2.21
C PRO A 170 7.02 -4.75 -1.30
N PRO A 171 7.47 -5.83 -0.65
CA PRO A 171 8.68 -5.79 0.16
C PRO A 171 9.90 -5.36 -0.66
N GLU A 172 10.79 -4.58 -0.04
CA GLU A 172 11.98 -4.01 -0.71
C GLU A 172 12.90 -5.10 -1.29
N GLU A 173 12.88 -6.30 -0.71
CA GLU A 173 13.65 -7.45 -1.17
C GLU A 173 13.28 -7.91 -2.59
N TYR A 174 12.06 -7.65 -3.05
CA TYR A 174 11.66 -7.91 -4.44
C TYR A 174 12.35 -6.97 -5.44
N GLY A 175 12.94 -5.88 -4.96
CA GLY A 175 13.67 -4.90 -5.78
C GLY A 175 12.79 -4.19 -6.80
N LEU A 176 11.49 -4.06 -6.55
CA LEU A 176 10.55 -3.40 -7.46
C LEU A 176 10.48 -1.90 -7.15
N GLN A 177 10.88 -1.06 -8.10
CA GLN A 177 10.63 0.37 -8.05
C GLN A 177 9.15 0.66 -8.37
N TYR A 178 8.42 1.22 -7.40
CA TYR A 178 6.99 1.52 -7.53
C TYR A 178 6.66 3.02 -7.48
N GLN A 179 7.62 3.87 -7.09
CA GLN A 179 7.39 5.30 -6.87
C GLN A 179 7.73 6.17 -8.08
N CYS A 180 8.70 5.74 -8.90
CA CYS A 180 9.28 6.56 -9.96
C CYS A 180 9.57 5.74 -11.21
N GLY A 181 9.30 6.33 -12.38
CA GLY A 181 9.72 5.78 -13.67
C GLY A 181 11.20 6.05 -13.98
N ASP A 182 11.57 5.77 -15.22
CA ASP A 182 12.91 5.95 -15.81
C ASP A 182 12.89 6.94 -16.99
N SER A 183 11.87 7.81 -17.08
CA SER A 183 11.78 8.81 -18.16
C SER A 183 12.66 10.04 -17.92
N GLY A 184 13.18 10.20 -16.69
CA GLY A 184 14.07 11.30 -16.30
C GLY A 184 13.40 12.69 -16.29
N GLY A 185 12.08 12.77 -16.54
CA GLY A 185 11.33 14.01 -16.70
C GLY A 185 9.84 13.88 -16.42
N GLY A 186 9.11 15.00 -16.44
CA GLY A 186 7.67 15.01 -16.19
C GLY A 186 7.29 14.58 -14.77
N PHE A 187 6.38 13.61 -14.65
CA PHE A 187 5.87 13.16 -13.35
C PHE A 187 6.90 12.40 -12.51
N ASP A 188 7.97 11.86 -13.09
CA ASP A 188 9.06 11.21 -12.34
C ASP A 188 9.79 12.21 -11.41
N ARG A 189 9.64 13.52 -11.68
CA ARG A 189 10.22 14.60 -10.88
C ARG A 189 9.21 15.32 -9.99
N LEU A 190 7.93 14.95 -10.06
CA LEU A 190 6.90 15.58 -9.24
C LEU A 190 6.86 14.91 -7.87
N MET A 191 7.54 15.51 -6.89
CA MET A 191 7.53 15.05 -5.50
C MET A 191 6.92 16.12 -4.59
N PHE A 192 6.03 15.69 -3.70
CA PHE A 192 5.57 16.54 -2.61
C PHE A 192 6.63 16.56 -1.51
N LYS A 193 7.07 17.76 -1.13
CA LYS A 193 7.91 17.94 0.05
C LYS A 193 7.00 18.02 1.28
N PHE A 194 6.74 16.87 1.89
CA PHE A 194 6.00 16.81 3.15
C PHE A 194 6.88 17.34 4.30
N PRO A 195 6.30 18.05 5.28
CA PRO A 195 7.01 18.38 6.51
C PRO A 195 7.22 17.12 7.37
N ASP A 196 8.28 17.09 8.19
CA ASP A 196 8.61 15.93 9.05
C ASP A 196 7.50 15.59 10.05
N LYS A 197 6.69 16.60 10.42
CA LYS A 197 5.51 16.46 11.25
C LYS A 197 4.38 17.30 10.64
N PRO A 198 3.13 16.84 10.73
CA PRO A 198 2.01 17.67 10.35
C PRO A 198 2.05 18.97 11.16
N PRO A 199 1.69 20.12 10.56
CA PRO A 199 1.70 21.41 11.25
C PRO A 199 0.69 21.48 12.40
N VAL A 200 -0.22 20.51 12.48
CA VAL A 200 -1.22 20.34 13.53
C VAL A 200 -1.17 18.88 13.97
N GLU A 201 -1.10 18.62 15.28
CA GLU A 201 -1.31 17.28 15.82
C GLU A 201 -2.80 16.94 15.66
N LEU A 202 -3.08 15.93 14.84
CA LEU A 202 -4.41 15.41 14.59
C LEU A 202 -4.46 13.98 15.10
N ASP A 203 -5.48 13.68 15.91
CA ASP A 203 -5.82 12.30 16.26
C ASP A 203 -6.51 11.63 15.06
N GLU A 204 -6.43 10.29 14.95
CA GLU A 204 -6.98 9.55 13.81
C GLU A 204 -8.50 9.78 13.61
N ASP A 205 -9.23 10.00 14.70
CA ASP A 205 -10.67 10.29 14.72
C ASP A 205 -11.02 11.69 14.20
N GLN A 206 -10.03 12.59 14.08
CA GLN A 206 -10.21 13.92 13.53
C GLN A 206 -10.08 13.94 11.99
N ILE A 207 -9.57 12.86 11.39
CA ILE A 207 -9.40 12.75 9.95
C ILE A 207 -10.72 12.29 9.31
N ASP A 208 -11.55 13.25 8.91
CA ASP A 208 -12.78 12.97 8.16
C ASP A 208 -12.51 13.01 6.65
N THR A 209 -12.60 11.85 6.02
CA THR A 209 -12.34 11.69 4.60
C THR A 209 -13.60 11.57 3.77
N SER A 210 -14.77 11.63 4.42
CA SER A 210 -16.05 11.58 3.75
C SER A 210 -16.24 12.68 2.69
N ILE A 211 -17.05 12.38 1.70
CA ILE A 211 -17.32 13.25 0.56
C ILE A 211 -18.77 13.70 0.61
N GLU A 212 -18.97 15.01 0.64
CA GLU A 212 -20.29 15.60 0.39
C GLU A 212 -20.62 15.60 -1.11
N LEU A 213 -21.75 14.98 -1.46
CA LEU A 213 -22.35 14.97 -2.79
C LEU A 213 -23.44 16.04 -2.90
N ASN A 214 -23.85 16.35 -4.13
CA ASN A 214 -24.88 17.36 -4.44
C ASN A 214 -24.56 18.75 -3.87
N LYS A 215 -23.33 19.22 -4.08
CA LYS A 215 -22.88 20.56 -3.65
C LYS A 215 -23.57 21.72 -4.40
N ARG A 216 -24.29 21.44 -5.48
CA ARG A 216 -25.05 22.43 -6.24
C ARG A 216 -26.32 22.76 -5.45
N ASN A 217 -26.61 24.05 -5.24
CA ASN A 217 -27.79 24.50 -4.51
C ASN A 217 -29.07 24.40 -5.37
N ASP A 218 -29.33 23.22 -5.93
CA ASP A 218 -30.39 22.95 -6.91
C ASP A 218 -31.62 22.28 -6.28
N GLY A 219 -31.77 22.39 -4.95
CA GLY A 219 -32.87 21.82 -4.18
C GLY A 219 -32.78 20.30 -3.94
N ARG A 220 -31.72 19.64 -4.43
CA ARG A 220 -31.46 18.23 -4.16
C ARG A 220 -30.88 18.05 -2.74
N PRO A 221 -31.16 16.92 -2.08
CA PRO A 221 -30.60 16.65 -0.77
C PRO A 221 -29.07 16.53 -0.81
N LYS A 222 -28.42 17.08 0.21
CA LYS A 222 -27.00 16.87 0.48
C LYS A 222 -26.80 15.46 1.03
N ILE A 223 -25.89 14.71 0.43
CA ILE A 223 -25.58 13.33 0.83
C ILE A 223 -24.10 13.31 1.23
N LYS A 224 -23.81 12.88 2.46
CA LYS A 224 -22.44 12.65 2.92
C LYS A 224 -22.18 11.16 2.81
N ILE A 225 -21.21 10.76 2.00
CA ILE A 225 -20.76 9.38 1.89
C ILE A 225 -19.39 9.24 2.53
N ASP A 226 -19.19 8.16 3.26
CA ASP A 226 -17.87 7.77 3.74
C ASP A 226 -17.02 7.25 2.56
N VAL A 227 -15.70 7.37 2.62
CA VAL A 227 -14.81 6.84 1.57
C VAL A 227 -14.43 5.41 1.94
N PRO A 228 -14.67 4.42 1.06
CA PRO A 228 -14.51 3.02 1.39
C PRO A 228 -13.03 2.63 1.31
N TRP A 229 -12.33 2.70 2.43
CA TRP A 229 -11.12 1.89 2.62
C TRP A 229 -11.24 1.05 3.88
#